data_AF-A0A7J7CQ76-F1
#
_entry.id   AF-A0A7J7CQ76-F1
#
_cell.length_a   1.000
_cell.length_b   1.000
_cell.length_c   1.000
_cell.angle_alpha   90.00
_cell.angle_beta   90.00
_cell.angle_gamma   90.00
#
_symmetry.space_group_name_H-M   'P 1'
#
loop_
_entity.id
_entity.type
_entity.pdbx_description
1 polymer ?
#
loop_
_entity_poly.entity_id
_entity_poly.type
_entity_poly.pdbx_seq_one_letter_code
_entity_poly.pdbx_strand_id
1 'polypeptide(L)'
;MGGYPLVDIMTGENEPSPKVGEQVLCRHPFNESKRAYVVPQHVEELMKCYWPGSTGKAREELPPLKDTRQRCITQLEQMRSDHMRRINPTPYKVSVSGKLYDFIHFLWLNEAPVGVLH
;
A
#
# COMPACT_ATOMS: atom_id res chain seq x y z
N MET A 1 -23.00 -8.59 -0.98
CA MET A 1 -22.13 -7.40 -1.12
C MET A 1 -20.72 -7.84 -0.81
N GLY A 2 -19.88 -8.08 -1.82
CA GLY A 2 -18.56 -8.66 -1.65
C GLY A 2 -17.54 -7.93 -2.51
N GLY A 3 -16.60 -7.25 -1.88
CA GLY A 3 -15.40 -6.70 -2.50
C GLY A 3 -14.17 -7.47 -2.03
N TYR A 4 -13.08 -7.38 -2.77
CA TYR A 4 -11.78 -7.94 -2.39
C TYR A 4 -10.70 -6.86 -2.52
N PRO A 5 -9.61 -6.93 -1.75
CA PRO A 5 -8.47 -6.02 -1.91
C PRO A 5 -7.90 -6.14 -3.34
N LEU A 6 -7.77 -5.01 -4.02
CA LEU A 6 -7.32 -4.96 -5.42
C LEU A 6 -5.82 -4.64 -5.53
N VAL A 7 -5.36 -3.71 -4.70
CA VAL A 7 -4.01 -3.15 -4.72
C VAL A 7 -3.77 -2.42 -3.41
N ASP A 8 -2.59 -2.59 -2.83
CA ASP A 8 -2.11 -1.71 -1.78
C ASP A 8 -1.35 -0.55 -2.42
N ILE A 9 -1.64 0.67 -1.96
CA ILE A 9 -0.99 1.88 -2.44
C ILE A 9 -0.23 2.57 -1.30
N MET A 10 1.04 2.84 -1.52
CA MET A 10 1.85 3.68 -0.65
C MET A 10 1.82 5.13 -1.16
N THR A 11 1.66 6.07 -0.24
CA THR A 11 1.70 7.50 -0.49
C THR A 11 2.79 8.14 0.36
N GLY A 12 3.29 9.30 -0.04
CA GLY A 12 4.09 10.15 0.84
C GLY A 12 3.28 10.62 2.05
N GLU A 13 3.98 10.92 3.14
CA GLU A 13 3.38 11.32 4.44
C GLU A 13 2.45 12.54 4.33
N ASN A 14 2.82 13.52 3.50
CA ASN A 14 2.06 14.76 3.32
C ASN A 14 1.07 14.69 2.14
N GLU A 15 0.88 13.51 1.54
CA GLU A 15 -0.10 13.34 0.46
C GLU A 15 -1.49 13.09 1.03
N PRO A 16 -2.56 13.62 0.40
CA PRO A 16 -3.91 13.28 0.79
C PRO A 16 -4.18 11.79 0.54
N SER A 17 -4.88 11.14 1.46
CA SER A 17 -5.31 9.76 1.28
C SER A 17 -6.20 9.61 0.03
N PRO A 18 -6.11 8.48 -0.69
CA PRO A 18 -7.05 8.17 -1.78
C PRO A 18 -8.49 8.20 -1.30
N LYS A 19 -9.42 8.60 -2.17
CA LYS A 19 -10.84 8.70 -1.83
C LYS A 19 -11.69 7.75 -2.65
N VAL A 20 -12.76 7.25 -2.04
CA VAL A 20 -13.77 6.43 -2.70
C VAL A 20 -14.40 7.20 -3.86
N GLY A 21 -14.51 6.57 -5.02
CA GLY A 21 -15.10 7.17 -6.22
C GLY A 21 -14.18 8.15 -6.97
N GLU A 22 -13.03 8.52 -6.40
CA GLU A 22 -12.03 9.36 -7.08
C GLU A 22 -10.96 8.49 -7.73
N GLN A 23 -10.55 8.87 -8.94
CA GLN A 23 -9.52 8.13 -9.67
C GLN A 23 -8.14 8.36 -9.04
N VAL A 24 -7.41 7.27 -8.79
CA VAL A 24 -6.01 7.30 -8.34
C VAL A 24 -5.10 6.60 -9.35
N LEU A 25 -3.94 7.19 -9.63
CA LEU A 25 -2.90 6.58 -10.45
C LEU A 25 -2.01 5.69 -9.56
N CYS A 26 -2.08 4.38 -9.77
CA CYS A 26 -1.23 3.39 -9.12
C CYS A 26 -0.06 3.04 -10.04
N ARG A 27 1.18 3.25 -9.58
CA ARG A 27 2.40 2.93 -10.35
C ARG A 27 3.20 1.84 -9.66
N HIS A 28 3.82 0.96 -10.44
CA HIS A 28 4.88 0.10 -9.94
C HIS A 28 6.12 0.94 -9.63
N PRO A 29 6.79 0.75 -8.49
CA PRO A 29 7.89 1.62 -8.06
C PRO A 29 9.13 1.59 -8.98
N PHE A 30 9.31 0.54 -9.78
CA PHE A 30 10.52 0.35 -10.60
C PHE A 30 10.27 0.02 -12.07
N ASN A 31 9.01 -0.18 -12.48
CA ASN A 31 8.69 -0.58 -13.85
C ASN A 31 7.70 0.41 -14.40
N GLU A 32 8.20 1.36 -15.18
CA GLU A 32 7.44 2.53 -15.63
C GLU A 32 6.21 2.15 -16.46
N SER A 33 6.31 1.05 -17.21
CA SER A 33 5.22 0.53 -18.05
C SER A 33 4.08 -0.08 -17.23
N LYS A 34 4.33 -0.49 -15.97
CA LYS A 34 3.33 -1.07 -15.08
C LYS A 34 2.65 0.02 -14.25
N ARG A 35 1.56 0.55 -14.80
CA ARG A 35 0.72 1.56 -14.15
C ARG A 35 -0.74 1.39 -14.53
N ALA A 36 -1.64 1.78 -13.64
CA ALA A 36 -3.08 1.72 -13.88
C ALA A 36 -3.82 2.81 -13.11
N TYR A 37 -4.90 3.31 -13.70
CA TYR A 37 -5.90 4.08 -12.97
C TYR A 37 -6.85 3.15 -12.23
N VAL A 38 -7.12 3.46 -10.97
CA VAL A 38 -8.05 2.73 -10.12
C VAL A 38 -9.09 3.70 -9.58
N VAL A 39 -10.36 3.29 -9.59
CA VAL A 39 -11.44 4.02 -8.90
C VAL A 39 -11.91 3.10 -7.76
N PRO A 40 -11.50 3.35 -6.51
CA PRO A 40 -11.79 2.46 -5.40
C PRO A 40 -13.24 2.60 -4.95
N GLN A 41 -13.87 1.48 -4.60
CA GLN A 41 -15.17 1.46 -3.91
C GLN A 41 -15.02 1.54 -2.39
N HIS A 42 -13.83 1.20 -1.88
CA HIS A 42 -13.45 1.28 -0.47
C HIS A 42 -11.96 1.60 -0.39
N VAL A 43 -11.56 2.39 0.62
CA VAL A 43 -10.17 2.70 0.94
C VAL A 43 -9.98 2.41 2.42
N GLU A 44 -9.02 1.55 2.75
CA GLU A 44 -8.65 1.18 4.13
C GLU A 44 -7.25 1.70 4.45
N GLU A 45 -7.10 2.41 5.57
CA GLU A 45 -5.78 2.78 6.09
C GLU A 45 -5.16 1.59 6.84
N LEU A 46 -4.03 1.10 6.34
CA LEU A 46 -3.42 -0.14 6.86
C LEU A 46 -2.57 0.08 8.12
N MET A 47 -1.96 1.27 8.27
CA MET A 47 -1.06 1.58 9.38
C MET A 47 -1.77 2.41 10.45
N LYS A 48 -2.03 1.82 11.61
CA LYS A 48 -2.53 2.52 12.80
C LYS A 48 -1.37 2.84 13.75
N CYS A 49 -1.27 4.10 14.20
CA CYS A 49 -0.34 4.48 15.26
C CYS A 49 -0.84 4.02 16.63
N TYR A 50 -0.13 3.08 17.29
CA TYR A 50 -0.43 2.65 18.66
C TYR A 50 0.36 3.40 19.73
N TRP A 51 1.54 3.89 19.38
CA TRP A 51 2.39 4.64 20.29
C TRP A 51 3.18 5.71 19.54
N PRO A 52 2.95 7.00 19.81
CA PRO A 52 3.62 8.10 19.11
C PRO A 52 5.02 8.44 19.64
N GLY A 53 5.55 7.69 20.62
CA GLY A 53 6.91 7.87 21.14
C GLY A 53 7.16 9.10 22.03
N SER A 54 6.31 10.13 21.99
CA SER A 54 6.45 11.35 22.80
C SER A 54 5.75 11.27 24.17
N THR A 55 6.36 11.91 25.17
CA THR A 55 5.78 12.09 26.51
C THR A 55 4.61 13.08 26.43
N GLY A 56 3.39 12.59 26.31
CA GLY A 56 2.20 13.45 26.36
C GLY A 56 0.97 12.88 25.67
N LYS A 57 1.14 11.91 24.76
CA LYS A 57 0.03 11.16 24.17
C LYS A 57 -0.01 9.76 24.77
N ALA A 58 -1.21 9.35 25.22
CA ALA A 58 -1.43 8.00 25.72
C ALA A 58 -1.19 6.98 24.60
N ARG A 59 -0.75 5.78 24.98
CA ARG A 59 -0.73 4.62 24.07
C ARG A 59 -2.16 4.19 23.79
N GLU A 60 -2.42 3.82 22.56
CA GLU A 60 -3.67 3.15 22.19
C GLU A 60 -3.70 1.75 22.80
N GLU A 61 -4.90 1.31 23.18
CA GLU A 61 -5.11 -0.05 23.67
C GLU A 61 -4.91 -1.07 22.53
N LEU A 62 -4.20 -2.16 22.84
CA LEU A 62 -4.01 -3.26 21.89
C LEU A 62 -5.29 -4.10 21.81
N PRO A 63 -5.71 -4.54 20.61
CA PRO A 63 -6.88 -5.38 20.47
C PRO A 63 -6.68 -6.74 21.18
N PRO A 64 -7.73 -7.30 21.80
CA PRO A 64 -7.69 -8.65 22.34
C PRO A 64 -7.28 -9.69 21.31
N LEU A 65 -6.69 -10.80 21.78
CA LEU A 65 -6.25 -11.90 20.92
C LEU A 65 -7.41 -12.49 20.09
N LYS A 66 -8.60 -12.57 20.67
CA LYS A 66 -9.82 -13.07 20.01
C LYS A 66 -10.16 -12.23 18.78
N ASP A 67 -10.10 -10.90 18.92
CA ASP A 67 -10.45 -9.96 17.86
C ASP A 67 -9.39 -9.94 16.77
N THR A 68 -8.12 -10.03 17.16
CA THR A 68 -6.99 -10.18 16.22
C THR A 68 -7.10 -11.46 15.39
N ARG A 69 -7.43 -12.59 16.04
CA ARG A 69 -7.67 -13.87 15.34
C ARG A 69 -8.84 -13.76 14.37
N GLN A 70 -9.95 -13.18 14.80
CA GLN A 70 -11.13 -13.01 13.94
C GLN A 70 -10.83 -12.12 12.75
N ARG A 71 -10.12 -10.99 12.95
CA ARG A 71 -9.67 -10.11 11.87
C ARG A 71 -8.84 -10.86 10.83
N CYS A 72 -7.87 -11.66 11.27
CA CYS A 72 -7.02 -12.44 10.37
C CYS A 72 -7.83 -13.40 9.50
N ILE A 73 -8.73 -14.18 10.11
CA ILE A 73 -9.60 -15.12 9.38
C ILE A 73 -10.47 -14.37 8.36
N THR A 74 -11.14 -13.30 8.78
CA THR A 74 -12.01 -12.51 7.91
C THR A 74 -11.25 -11.87 6.74
N GLN A 75 -10.04 -11.36 6.97
CA GLN A 75 -9.20 -10.78 5.91
C GLN A 75 -8.77 -11.84 4.89
N LEU A 76 -8.38 -13.04 5.35
CA LEU A 76 -8.05 -14.16 4.47
C LEU A 76 -9.24 -14.62 3.62
N GLU A 77 -10.45 -14.61 4.20
CA GLU A 77 -11.70 -14.94 3.48
C GLU A 77 -12.09 -13.89 2.42
N GLN A 78 -11.69 -12.64 2.61
CA GLN A 78 -11.94 -11.54 1.68
C GLN A 78 -10.94 -11.48 0.52
N MET A 79 -9.80 -12.17 0.64
CA MET A 79 -8.80 -12.20 -0.43
C MET A 79 -9.32 -12.92 -1.67
N ARG A 80 -8.90 -12.43 -2.83
CA ARG A 80 -9.17 -13.10 -4.10
C ARG A 80 -8.51 -14.49 -4.11
N SER A 81 -9.27 -15.51 -4.52
CA SER A 81 -8.86 -16.91 -4.44
C SER A 81 -7.56 -17.24 -5.18
N ASP A 82 -7.22 -16.49 -6.23
CA ASP A 82 -6.00 -16.68 -7.01
C ASP A 82 -4.73 -16.24 -6.26
N HIS A 83 -4.83 -15.29 -5.33
CA HIS A 83 -3.76 -14.93 -4.38
C HIS A 83 -3.56 -16.02 -3.30
N MET A 84 -4.61 -16.78 -2.98
CA MET A 84 -4.62 -17.80 -1.92
C MET A 84 -4.24 -19.21 -2.41
N ARG A 85 -3.84 -19.36 -3.68
CA ARG A 85 -3.44 -20.66 -4.24
C ARG A 85 -2.15 -21.16 -3.59
N ARG A 86 -2.11 -22.46 -3.28
CA ARG A 86 -0.92 -23.13 -2.71
C ARG A 86 0.26 -23.19 -3.68
N ILE A 87 -0.03 -23.30 -4.98
CA ILE A 87 0.98 -23.41 -6.04
C ILE A 87 0.73 -22.30 -7.03
N ASN A 88 1.79 -21.55 -7.36
CA ASN A 88 1.78 -20.43 -8.31
C ASN A 88 0.67 -19.40 -8.02
N PRO A 89 0.59 -18.83 -6.80
CA PRO A 89 -0.36 -17.75 -6.52
C PRO A 89 -0.10 -16.56 -7.43
N THR A 90 -1.17 -15.84 -7.78
CA THR A 90 -1.03 -14.57 -8.49
C THR A 90 -0.36 -13.56 -7.55
N PRO A 91 0.71 -12.86 -7.96
CA PRO A 91 1.30 -11.81 -7.13
C PRO A 91 0.27 -10.72 -6.80
N TYR A 92 0.21 -10.34 -5.53
CA TYR A 92 -0.62 -9.22 -5.10
C TYR A 92 0.02 -7.89 -5.49
N LYS A 93 -0.80 -6.91 -5.90
CA LYS A 93 -0.30 -5.63 -6.41
C LYS A 93 0.04 -4.71 -5.26
N VAL A 94 1.30 -4.27 -5.21
CA VAL A 94 1.74 -3.16 -4.36
C VAL A 94 2.19 -2.03 -5.29
N SER A 95 1.62 -0.85 -5.09
CA SER A 95 1.85 0.34 -5.92
C SER A 95 2.26 1.53 -5.07
N VAL A 96 2.79 2.54 -5.73
CA VAL A 96 3.06 3.86 -5.17
C VAL A 96 2.18 4.91 -5.86
N SER A 97 1.90 6.01 -5.16
CA SER A 97 1.27 7.19 -5.75
C SER A 97 2.14 7.78 -6.86
N GLY A 98 1.55 8.65 -7.68
CA GLY A 98 2.31 9.41 -8.69
C GLY A 98 3.43 10.23 -8.06
N LYS A 99 3.15 10.98 -6.99
CA LYS A 99 4.15 11.84 -6.34
C LYS A 99 5.25 11.04 -5.67
N LEU A 100 4.91 9.93 -4.99
CA LEU A 100 5.91 9.06 -4.37
C LEU A 100 6.79 8.37 -5.41
N TYR A 101 6.23 7.94 -6.55
CA TYR A 101 7.01 7.43 -7.68
C TYR A 101 8.05 8.46 -8.14
N ASP A 102 7.62 9.69 -8.37
CA ASP A 102 8.49 10.75 -8.90
C ASP A 102 9.60 11.08 -7.88
N PHE A 103 9.27 11.08 -6.59
CA PHE A 103 10.25 11.26 -5.51
C PHE A 103 11.30 10.13 -5.47
N ILE A 104 10.86 8.86 -5.57
CA ILE A 104 11.77 7.70 -5.61
C ILE A 104 12.72 7.78 -6.82
N HIS A 105 12.21 8.13 -8.01
CA HIS A 105 13.04 8.22 -9.22
C HIS A 105 13.99 9.41 -9.19
N PHE A 106 13.57 10.53 -8.59
CA PHE A 106 14.44 11.66 -8.33
C PHE A 106 15.64 11.24 -7.47
N LEU A 107 15.40 10.54 -6.35
CA LEU A 107 16.48 10.02 -5.51
C LEU A 107 17.37 9.03 -6.27
N TRP A 108 16.78 8.10 -7.03
CA TRP A 108 17.55 7.15 -7.82
C TRP A 108 18.53 7.88 -8.75
N LEU A 109 18.03 8.80 -9.58
CA LEU A 109 18.87 9.51 -10.54
C LEU A 109 19.98 10.34 -9.89
N ASN A 110 19.71 10.94 -8.74
CA ASN A 110 20.72 11.72 -8.01
C ASN A 110 21.82 10.86 -7.40
N GLU A 111 21.50 9.65 -6.96
CA GLU A 111 22.46 8.74 -6.32
C GLU A 111 23.12 7.78 -7.34
N ALA A 112 22.65 7.76 -8.58
CA ALA A 112 23.22 6.91 -9.61
C ALA A 112 24.63 7.40 -10.00
N PRO A 113 25.64 6.53 -9.99
CA PRO A 113 26.99 6.91 -10.37
C PRO A 113 27.02 7.34 -11.84
N VAL A 114 27.67 8.48 -12.11
CA VAL A 114 27.85 8.99 -13.47
C VAL A 114 29.09 8.32 -14.08
N GLY A 115 28.89 7.55 -15.15
CA GLY A 115 30.00 6.99 -15.91
C GLY A 115 30.71 8.06 -16.73
N VAL A 116 32.05 8.07 -16.68
CA VAL A 116 32.88 8.87 -17.59
C VAL A 116 33.33 7.96 -18.73
N LEU A 117 33.06 8.37 -19.97
CA LEU A 117 33.56 7.69 -21.17
C LEU A 117 34.90 8.32 -21.57
N HIS A 118 35.91 7.47 -21.80
CA HIS A 118 37.23 7.82 -22.33
C HIS A 118 37.41 7.24 -23.73
#